data_AF-A0A936PQ91-F1
#
_entry.id   AF-A0A936PQ91-F1
#
_cell.length_a   1.000
_cell.length_b   1.000
_cell.length_c   1.000
_cell.angle_alpha   90.00
_cell.angle_beta   90.00
_cell.angle_gamma   90.00
#
_symmetry.space_group_name_H-M   'P 1'
#
loop_
_entity.id
_entity.type
_entity.pdbx_description
1 polymer ?
#
loop_
_entity_poly.entity_id
_entity_poly.type
_entity_poly.pdbx_seq_one_letter_code
_entity_poly.pdbx_strand_id
1 'polypeptide(L)'
;MIAPLLLWVTLSVEVARAADCAAPVTTIDLQRALEDAEAAYVALDDVALSVAGQTVQNGIPCLNEPISRTLAASIHRFVGLQSFLDRELDDAALAYAAARAIEPAYVLPLTLVPEGHPLRDVYASVDLGRDERVSVPEAKGRLTFDGREGDERPSTWPTIVQVFDEEGRVLSTTYLLPGAPMPDYALVEGRLSPPTFKLEFQTPPNRTLLLSAGGAAVAAGGLYALAAVSANRYHEVDPPDSNLDALRATTNGLTVATWGVGVAAATLGVGAFFVGQW
;
A
#
# COMPACT_ATOMS: atom_id res chain seq x y z
N MET A 1 -46.77 29.93 43.25
CA MET A 1 -46.83 29.63 41.81
C MET A 1 -45.50 30.07 41.19
N ILE A 2 -44.61 29.14 40.88
CA ILE A 2 -43.29 29.40 40.27
C ILE A 2 -43.25 28.56 39.00
N ALA A 3 -43.16 29.22 37.84
CA ALA A 3 -43.10 28.58 36.53
C ALA A 3 -41.63 28.36 36.14
N PRO A 4 -41.22 27.16 35.69
CA PRO A 4 -39.85 26.89 35.29
C PRO A 4 -39.60 27.40 33.86
N LEU A 5 -38.57 28.23 33.71
CA LEU A 5 -38.07 28.73 32.43
C LEU A 5 -37.17 27.64 31.82
N LEU A 6 -37.69 26.88 30.84
CA LEU A 6 -36.92 25.90 30.08
C LEU A 6 -36.08 26.62 29.02
N LEU A 7 -34.79 26.81 29.31
CA LEU A 7 -33.80 27.34 28.37
C LEU A 7 -33.41 26.25 27.37
N TRP A 8 -33.98 26.30 26.16
CA TRP A 8 -33.58 25.44 25.04
C TRP A 8 -32.30 25.99 24.41
N VAL A 9 -31.18 25.31 24.61
CA VAL A 9 -29.93 25.55 23.89
C VAL A 9 -30.04 24.88 22.52
N THR A 10 -30.26 25.65 21.46
CA THR A 10 -30.17 25.18 20.08
C THR A 10 -28.70 25.04 19.71
N LEU A 11 -28.20 23.81 19.70
CA LEU A 11 -26.87 23.49 19.17
C LEU A 11 -26.95 23.55 17.63
N SER A 12 -26.57 24.69 17.05
CA SER A 12 -26.38 24.78 15.60
C SER A 12 -25.18 23.93 15.22
N VAL A 13 -25.42 22.79 14.59
CA VAL A 13 -24.37 22.02 13.93
C VAL A 13 -24.07 22.77 12.64
N GLU A 14 -23.04 23.60 12.66
CA GLU A 14 -22.41 24.15 11.44
C GLU A 14 -21.94 22.94 10.63
N VAL A 15 -22.72 22.57 9.61
CA VAL A 15 -22.31 21.56 8.64
C VAL A 15 -21.21 22.22 7.82
N ALA A 16 -19.96 22.00 8.22
CA ALA A 16 -18.79 22.44 7.46
C ALA A 16 -18.93 21.90 6.03
N ARG A 17 -19.23 22.80 5.09
CA ARG A 17 -19.23 22.48 3.67
C ARG A 17 -17.79 22.27 3.21
N ALA A 18 -17.64 21.62 2.06
CA ALA A 18 -16.39 21.51 1.32
C ALA A 18 -15.57 22.79 1.53
N ALA A 19 -14.33 22.64 2.02
CA ALA A 19 -13.55 23.71 2.61
C ALA A 19 -13.77 25.02 1.86
N ASP A 20 -14.33 26.02 2.54
CA ASP A 20 -14.50 27.36 2.00
C ASP A 20 -13.09 27.93 1.77
N CYS A 21 -12.52 27.60 0.62
CA CYS A 21 -11.21 28.07 0.22
C CYS A 21 -11.30 29.58 0.09
N ALA A 22 -10.60 30.30 0.98
CA ALA A 22 -10.60 31.75 1.00
C ALA A 22 -10.16 32.32 -0.37
N ALA A 23 -9.30 31.59 -1.08
CA ALA A 23 -8.98 31.82 -2.47
C ALA A 23 -8.74 30.47 -3.19
N PRO A 24 -9.12 30.36 -4.48
CA PRO A 24 -8.72 29.22 -5.31
C PRO A 24 -7.20 29.18 -5.48
N VAL A 25 -6.65 27.97 -5.56
CA VAL A 25 -5.22 27.72 -5.82
C VAL A 25 -5.07 27.21 -7.26
N THR A 26 -4.09 27.74 -7.98
CA THR A 26 -3.75 27.29 -9.33
C THR A 26 -2.69 26.19 -9.30
N THR A 27 -2.55 25.45 -10.40
CA THR A 27 -1.45 24.48 -10.59
C THR A 27 -0.08 25.15 -10.52
N ILE A 28 0.04 26.40 -10.97
CA ILE A 28 1.27 27.20 -10.91
C ILE A 28 1.62 27.53 -9.45
N ASP A 29 0.64 27.91 -8.64
CA ASP A 29 0.88 28.23 -7.23
C ASP A 29 1.31 26.97 -6.45
N LEU A 30 0.67 25.83 -6.74
CA LEU A 30 1.02 24.56 -6.12
C LEU A 30 2.42 24.07 -6.55
N GLN A 31 2.76 24.22 -7.83
CA GLN A 31 4.10 23.91 -8.35
C GLN A 31 5.16 24.79 -7.66
N ARG A 32 4.91 26.09 -7.51
CA ARG A 32 5.81 27.01 -6.80
C ARG A 32 6.00 26.60 -5.34
N ALA A 33 4.93 26.25 -4.64
CA ALA A 33 5.01 25.79 -3.24
C ALA A 33 5.85 24.50 -3.09
N LEU A 34 5.79 23.59 -4.07
CA LEU A 34 6.63 22.39 -4.11
C LEU A 34 8.11 22.73 -4.35
N GLU A 35 8.40 23.67 -5.25
CA GLU A 35 9.75 24.16 -5.52
C GLU A 35 10.34 24.87 -4.29
N ASP A 36 9.53 25.69 -3.61
CA ASP A 36 9.92 26.37 -2.36
C ASP A 36 10.22 25.35 -1.24
N ALA A 37 9.41 24.29 -1.13
CA ALA A 37 9.64 23.22 -0.18
C ALA A 37 10.92 22.44 -0.49
N GLU A 38 11.18 22.12 -1.76
CA GLU A 38 12.42 21.46 -2.19
C GLU A 38 13.66 22.32 -1.84
N ALA A 39 13.60 23.61 -2.15
CA ALA A 39 14.67 24.55 -1.84
C ALA A 39 14.92 24.66 -0.33
N ALA A 40 13.85 24.72 0.49
CA ALA A 40 13.95 24.77 1.95
C ALA A 40 14.58 23.49 2.53
N TYR A 41 14.20 22.32 2.01
CA TYR A 41 14.80 21.05 2.42
C TYR A 41 16.31 20.99 2.09
N VAL A 42 16.72 21.41 0.89
CA VAL A 42 18.14 21.48 0.51
C VAL A 42 18.92 22.46 1.40
N ALA A 43 18.30 23.58 1.78
CA ALA A 43 18.89 24.57 2.66
C ALA A 43 18.91 24.17 4.15
N LEU A 44 18.29 23.04 4.52
CA LEU A 44 18.06 22.61 5.90
C LEU A 44 17.31 23.68 6.73
N ASP A 45 16.40 24.41 6.08
CA ASP A 45 15.53 25.41 6.72
C ASP A 45 14.20 24.75 7.11
N ASP A 46 14.14 24.26 8.34
CA ASP A 46 13.00 23.53 8.89
C ASP A 46 11.73 24.39 8.96
N VAL A 47 11.88 25.67 9.28
CA VAL A 47 10.76 26.62 9.33
C VAL A 47 10.19 26.86 7.94
N ALA A 48 11.05 27.17 6.95
CA ALA A 48 10.60 27.38 5.58
C ALA A 48 9.99 26.11 4.98
N LEU A 49 10.56 24.94 5.27
CA LEU A 49 10.03 23.66 4.83
C LEU A 49 8.64 23.38 5.42
N SER A 50 8.44 23.66 6.71
CA SER A 50 7.13 23.52 7.36
C SER A 50 6.08 24.45 6.74
N VAL A 51 6.43 25.72 6.48
CA VAL A 51 5.52 26.70 5.86
C VAL A 51 5.17 26.29 4.44
N ALA A 52 6.15 25.89 3.63
CA ALA A 52 5.91 25.43 2.26
C ALA A 52 5.07 24.14 2.26
N GLY A 53 5.32 23.24 3.21
CA GLY A 53 4.54 22.02 3.37
C GLY A 53 3.08 22.25 3.74
N GLN A 54 2.81 23.15 4.67
CA GLN A 54 1.45 23.58 4.97
C GLN A 54 0.78 24.24 3.75
N THR A 55 1.54 25.00 2.96
CA THR A 55 1.03 25.62 1.73
C THR A 55 0.61 24.56 0.70
N VAL A 56 1.41 23.51 0.50
CA VAL A 56 1.05 22.39 -0.37
C VAL A 56 -0.18 21.64 0.16
N GLN A 57 -0.17 21.24 1.43
CA GLN A 57 -1.26 20.45 2.03
C GLN A 57 -2.60 21.21 2.02
N ASN A 58 -2.59 22.49 2.38
CA ASN A 58 -3.78 23.34 2.36
C ASN A 58 -4.19 23.75 0.93
N GLY A 59 -3.25 23.76 -0.01
CA GLY A 59 -3.50 24.13 -1.39
C GLY A 59 -4.22 23.04 -2.20
N ILE A 60 -3.96 21.76 -1.92
CA ILE A 60 -4.59 20.62 -2.62
C ILE A 60 -6.13 20.70 -2.61
N PRO A 61 -6.83 20.82 -1.46
CA PRO A 61 -8.29 20.91 -1.46
C PRO A 61 -8.83 22.16 -2.16
N CYS A 62 -8.00 23.19 -2.32
CA CYS A 62 -8.33 24.45 -2.98
C CYS A 62 -7.93 24.53 -4.45
N LEU A 63 -7.36 23.46 -5.00
CA LEU A 63 -6.96 23.39 -6.41
C LEU A 63 -8.20 23.32 -7.31
N ASN A 64 -8.39 24.33 -8.15
CA ASN A 64 -9.54 24.44 -9.07
C ASN A 64 -9.18 24.25 -10.55
N GLU A 65 -7.96 23.82 -10.82
CA GLU A 65 -7.43 23.53 -12.15
C GLU A 65 -7.15 22.03 -12.33
N PRO A 66 -7.29 21.47 -13.54
CA PRO A 66 -6.94 20.08 -13.80
C PRO A 66 -5.46 19.81 -13.49
N ILE A 67 -5.18 18.82 -12.65
CA ILE A 67 -3.81 18.43 -12.31
C ILE A 67 -3.21 17.56 -13.41
N SER A 68 -1.95 17.83 -13.74
CA SER A 68 -1.17 16.95 -14.63
C SER A 68 -0.64 15.74 -13.85
N ARG A 69 -0.36 14.64 -14.55
CA ARG A 69 0.26 13.46 -13.94
C ARG A 69 1.60 13.78 -13.28
N THR A 70 2.42 14.62 -13.92
CA THR A 70 3.73 15.03 -13.37
C THR A 70 3.58 15.85 -12.09
N LEU A 71 2.63 16.79 -12.03
CA LEU A 71 2.38 17.54 -10.80
C LEU A 71 1.84 16.63 -9.68
N ALA A 72 0.95 15.69 -10.00
CA ALA A 72 0.49 14.70 -9.03
C ALA A 72 1.66 13.87 -8.46
N ALA A 73 2.55 13.37 -9.31
CA ALA A 73 3.74 12.64 -8.88
C ALA A 73 4.66 13.49 -7.99
N SER A 74 4.84 14.77 -8.30
CA SER A 74 5.61 15.70 -7.45
C SER A 74 4.98 15.90 -6.07
N ILE A 75 3.65 16.02 -5.99
CA ILE A 75 2.94 16.09 -4.70
C ILE A 75 3.17 14.81 -3.90
N HIS A 76 3.03 13.63 -4.51
CA HIS A 76 3.28 12.36 -3.82
C HIS A 76 4.71 12.22 -3.31
N ARG A 77 5.71 12.67 -4.10
CA ARG A 77 7.11 12.71 -3.64
C ARG A 77 7.30 13.63 -2.45
N PHE A 78 6.65 14.79 -2.46
CA PHE A 78 6.72 15.74 -1.37
C PHE A 78 6.05 15.21 -0.10
N VAL A 79 4.86 14.61 -0.21
CA VAL A 79 4.19 13.94 0.92
C VAL A 79 5.08 12.83 1.49
N GLY A 80 5.69 12.02 0.63
CA GLY A 80 6.63 10.98 1.07
C GLY A 80 7.86 11.54 1.79
N LEU A 81 8.37 12.70 1.35
CA LEU A 81 9.46 13.39 2.03
C LEU A 81 9.04 13.87 3.42
N GLN A 82 7.86 14.48 3.55
CA GLN A 82 7.33 14.92 4.85
C GLN A 82 7.16 13.75 5.82
N SER A 83 6.47 12.69 5.40
CA SER A 83 6.28 11.49 6.23
C SER A 83 7.61 10.88 6.66
N PHE A 84 8.64 10.88 5.79
CA PHE A 84 9.96 10.41 6.18
C PHE A 84 10.60 11.28 7.27
N LEU A 85 10.51 12.61 7.16
CA LEU A 85 11.02 13.55 8.16
C LEU A 85 10.29 13.39 9.50
N ASP A 86 8.99 13.11 9.45
CA ASP A 86 8.14 12.82 10.61
C ASP A 86 8.33 11.40 11.16
N ARG A 87 9.21 10.60 10.54
CA ARG A 87 9.54 9.20 10.88
C ARG A 87 8.38 8.21 10.69
N GLU A 88 7.43 8.56 9.85
CA GLU A 88 6.30 7.73 9.41
C GLU A 88 6.71 6.97 8.13
N LEU A 89 7.59 5.98 8.28
CA LEU A 89 8.22 5.30 7.14
C LEU A 89 7.24 4.53 6.26
N ASP A 90 6.17 3.99 6.85
CA ASP A 90 5.13 3.27 6.11
C ASP A 90 4.34 4.25 5.21
N ASP A 91 3.96 5.41 5.73
CA ASP A 91 3.26 6.45 4.97
C ASP A 91 4.18 7.06 3.90
N ALA A 92 5.47 7.24 4.21
CA ALA A 92 6.46 7.64 3.22
C ALA A 92 6.56 6.65 2.05
N ALA A 93 6.62 5.35 2.35
CA ALA A 93 6.66 4.30 1.34
C ALA A 93 5.39 4.27 0.48
N LEU A 94 4.21 4.45 1.09
CA LEU A 94 2.93 4.53 0.38
C LEU A 94 2.87 5.72 -0.57
N ALA A 95 3.25 6.91 -0.12
CA ALA A 95 3.29 8.09 -0.97
C ALA A 95 4.31 7.95 -2.10
N TYR A 96 5.48 7.38 -1.84
CA TYR A 96 6.45 7.09 -2.90
C TYR A 96 5.99 6.01 -3.88
N ALA A 97 5.14 5.06 -3.46
CA ALA A 97 4.49 4.11 -4.36
C ALA A 97 3.65 4.83 -5.41
N ALA A 98 2.80 5.74 -4.95
CA ALA A 98 1.96 6.55 -5.83
C ALA A 98 2.81 7.36 -6.82
N ALA A 99 3.84 8.06 -6.34
CA ALA A 99 4.74 8.82 -7.21
C ALA A 99 5.41 7.94 -8.29
N ARG A 100 5.93 6.77 -7.91
CA ARG A 100 6.62 5.86 -8.83
C ARG A 100 5.69 5.11 -9.77
N ALA A 101 4.44 4.84 -9.35
CA ALA A 101 3.41 4.31 -10.24
C ALA A 101 3.07 5.31 -11.36
N ILE A 102 3.16 6.61 -11.07
CA ILE A 102 2.93 7.67 -12.07
C ILE A 102 4.16 7.89 -12.95
N GLU A 103 5.36 8.02 -12.35
CA GLU A 103 6.63 8.32 -13.02
C GLU A 103 7.71 7.27 -12.68
N PRO A 104 7.66 6.06 -13.26
CA PRO A 104 8.57 4.98 -12.90
C PRO A 104 10.04 5.24 -13.28
N ALA A 105 10.27 6.14 -14.24
CA ALA A 105 11.60 6.53 -14.69
C ALA A 105 12.22 7.68 -13.86
N TYR A 106 11.47 8.28 -12.94
CA TYR A 106 11.99 9.38 -12.12
C TYR A 106 13.02 8.87 -11.12
N VAL A 107 14.16 9.55 -11.06
CA VAL A 107 15.24 9.31 -10.10
C VAL A 107 15.40 10.55 -9.23
N LEU A 108 15.43 10.35 -7.91
CA LEU A 108 15.70 11.44 -6.96
C LEU A 108 17.05 12.10 -7.30
N PRO A 109 17.08 13.43 -7.57
CA PRO A 109 18.31 14.15 -7.87
C PRO A 109 19.31 14.03 -6.71
N LEU A 110 20.60 13.86 -7.03
CA LEU A 110 21.67 13.79 -6.02
C LEU A 110 21.87 15.11 -5.28
N THR A 111 21.47 16.23 -5.89
CA THR A 111 21.44 17.55 -5.27
C THR A 111 20.38 17.65 -4.17
N LEU A 112 19.29 16.90 -4.32
CA LEU A 112 18.22 16.84 -3.35
C LEU A 112 18.51 15.79 -2.27
N VAL A 113 18.84 14.57 -2.71
CA VAL A 113 19.06 13.43 -1.83
C VAL A 113 20.41 12.77 -2.19
N PRO A 114 21.50 13.10 -1.46
CA PRO A 114 22.83 12.57 -1.75
C PRO A 114 22.89 11.04 -1.71
N GLU A 115 23.92 10.48 -2.33
CA GLU A 115 24.19 9.05 -2.30
C GLU A 115 24.35 8.54 -0.85
N GLY A 116 23.81 7.36 -0.55
CA GLY A 116 23.81 6.77 0.78
C GLY A 116 22.79 7.34 1.77
N HIS A 117 22.00 8.36 1.38
CA HIS A 117 20.94 8.87 2.25
C HIS A 117 19.78 7.85 2.39
N PRO A 118 19.31 7.52 3.60
CA PRO A 118 18.29 6.47 3.82
C PRO A 118 16.98 6.68 3.07
N LEU A 119 16.61 7.93 2.79
CA LEU A 119 15.44 8.27 1.97
C LEU A 119 15.46 7.60 0.58
N ARG A 120 16.65 7.42 0.00
CA ARG A 120 16.78 6.75 -1.31
C ARG A 120 16.36 5.29 -1.22
N ASP A 121 16.68 4.63 -0.11
CA ASP A 121 16.31 3.23 0.11
C ASP A 121 14.79 3.11 0.31
N VAL A 122 14.18 4.03 1.05
CA VAL A 122 12.71 4.09 1.20
C VAL A 122 12.04 4.30 -0.16
N TYR A 123 12.51 5.26 -0.97
CA TYR A 123 11.97 5.51 -2.31
C TYR A 123 12.16 4.31 -3.27
N ALA A 124 13.32 3.65 -3.22
CA ALA A 124 13.67 2.56 -4.13
C ALA A 124 13.01 1.22 -3.76
N SER A 125 12.77 0.97 -2.48
CA SER A 125 12.24 -0.31 -1.96
C SER A 125 10.74 -0.51 -2.18
N VAL A 126 10.04 0.50 -2.70
CA VAL A 126 8.59 0.43 -2.90
C VAL A 126 8.19 -0.65 -3.93
N ASP A 127 7.23 -1.49 -3.53
CA ASP A 127 6.65 -2.57 -4.36
C ASP A 127 5.54 -2.03 -5.28
N LEU A 128 5.87 -1.85 -6.56
CA LEU A 128 4.91 -1.43 -7.59
C LEU A 128 4.04 -2.58 -8.12
N GLY A 129 4.29 -3.82 -7.70
CA GLY A 129 3.54 -4.99 -8.15
C GLY A 129 2.09 -5.04 -7.64
N ARG A 130 1.71 -4.12 -6.75
CA ARG A 130 0.40 -4.06 -6.09
C ARG A 130 -0.48 -2.93 -6.62
N ASP A 131 -0.60 -2.73 -7.94
CA ASP A 131 -1.55 -1.78 -8.55
C ASP A 131 -2.98 -2.36 -8.53
N GLU A 132 -3.51 -2.65 -7.34
CA GLU A 132 -4.89 -3.08 -7.19
C GLU A 132 -5.81 -1.86 -7.27
N ARG A 133 -6.81 -1.95 -8.15
CA ARG A 133 -7.76 -0.88 -8.40
C ARG A 133 -9.17 -1.28 -8.04
N VAL A 134 -9.90 -0.30 -7.53
CA VAL A 134 -11.30 -0.43 -7.15
C VAL A 134 -12.12 0.50 -8.02
N SER A 135 -13.14 -0.06 -8.67
CA SER A 135 -14.12 0.71 -9.43
C SER A 135 -14.95 1.59 -8.48
N VAL A 136 -15.19 2.83 -8.89
CA VAL A 136 -16.02 3.80 -8.19
C VAL A 136 -17.31 4.05 -8.97
N PRO A 137 -18.40 4.47 -8.30
CA PRO A 137 -19.63 4.84 -9.00
C PRO A 137 -19.40 5.92 -10.07
N GLU A 138 -20.10 5.79 -11.21
CA GLU A 138 -20.01 6.72 -12.34
C GLU A 138 -20.50 8.12 -11.94
N ALA A 139 -19.64 9.12 -12.14
CA ALA A 139 -19.98 10.52 -11.92
C ALA A 139 -20.79 11.08 -13.09
N LYS A 140 -21.67 12.05 -12.81
CA LYS A 140 -22.41 12.82 -13.81
C LYS A 140 -21.48 13.66 -14.71
N GLY A 141 -20.39 14.17 -14.15
CA GLY A 141 -19.29 14.79 -14.90
C GLY A 141 -18.18 13.78 -15.18
N ARG A 142 -16.92 14.16 -14.92
CA ARG A 142 -15.76 13.25 -15.02
C ARG A 142 -14.99 13.18 -13.71
N LEU A 143 -14.30 12.07 -13.49
CA LEU A 143 -13.37 11.88 -12.40
C LEU A 143 -11.96 11.73 -12.96
N THR A 144 -10.98 12.32 -12.29
CA THR A 144 -9.57 11.99 -12.52
C THR A 144 -8.92 11.50 -11.24
N PHE A 145 -7.99 10.57 -11.39
CA PHE A 145 -7.13 10.03 -10.35
C PHE A 145 -5.69 10.26 -10.80
N ASP A 146 -4.95 11.08 -10.05
CA ASP A 146 -3.57 11.47 -10.37
C ASP A 146 -3.41 12.05 -11.78
N GLY A 147 -4.41 12.82 -12.21
CA GLY A 147 -4.47 13.44 -13.54
C GLY A 147 -4.85 12.47 -14.68
N ARG A 148 -5.23 11.21 -14.37
CA ARG A 148 -5.79 10.26 -15.35
C ARG A 148 -7.29 10.15 -15.19
N GLU A 149 -8.04 10.38 -16.27
CA GLU A 149 -9.49 10.16 -16.29
C GLU A 149 -9.83 8.68 -16.13
N GLY A 150 -10.85 8.37 -15.33
CA GLY A 150 -11.33 7.01 -15.15
C GLY A 150 -12.30 6.85 -13.99
N ASP A 151 -12.86 5.66 -13.87
CA ASP A 151 -13.78 5.20 -12.83
C ASP A 151 -13.14 4.15 -11.92
N GLU A 152 -11.80 4.10 -11.90
CA GLU A 152 -11.01 3.20 -11.07
C GLU A 152 -9.96 3.98 -10.30
N ARG A 153 -9.91 3.77 -8.98
CA ARG A 153 -8.87 4.35 -8.12
C ARG A 153 -7.90 3.28 -7.61
N PRO A 154 -6.62 3.62 -7.39
CA PRO A 154 -5.72 2.77 -6.62
C PRO A 154 -6.28 2.52 -5.22
N SER A 155 -6.15 1.29 -4.74
CA SER A 155 -6.59 0.87 -3.40
C SER A 155 -5.43 0.66 -2.42
N THR A 156 -4.21 0.56 -2.94
CA THR A 156 -3.00 0.19 -2.22
C THR A 156 -2.10 1.37 -1.87
N TRP A 157 -2.24 2.51 -2.55
CA TRP A 157 -1.51 3.74 -2.27
C TRP A 157 -2.40 4.97 -2.43
N PRO A 158 -1.97 6.13 -1.89
CA PRO A 158 -2.73 7.36 -1.99
C PRO A 158 -2.92 7.82 -3.44
N THR A 159 -3.97 8.60 -3.69
CA THR A 159 -4.25 9.19 -5.00
C THR A 159 -4.87 10.58 -4.83
N ILE A 160 -4.62 11.49 -5.77
CA ILE A 160 -5.30 12.77 -5.87
C ILE A 160 -6.51 12.59 -6.77
N VAL A 161 -7.70 12.69 -6.19
CA VAL A 161 -8.95 12.70 -6.95
C VAL A 161 -9.34 14.12 -7.31
N GLN A 162 -9.76 14.35 -8.55
CA GLN A 162 -10.50 15.55 -8.93
C GLN A 162 -11.86 15.18 -9.50
N VAL A 163 -12.88 15.86 -8.98
CA VAL A 163 -14.26 15.76 -9.47
C VAL A 163 -14.52 16.94 -10.38
N PHE A 164 -15.06 16.69 -11.56
CA PHE A 164 -15.43 17.72 -12.52
C PHE A 164 -16.95 17.73 -12.75
N ASP A 165 -17.49 18.89 -13.12
CA ASP A 165 -18.84 18.98 -13.68
C ASP A 165 -18.88 18.57 -15.17
N GLU A 166 -20.07 18.65 -15.77
CA GLU A 166 -20.30 18.36 -17.19
C GLU A 166 -19.61 19.39 -18.11
N GLU A 167 -19.38 20.60 -17.62
CA GLU A 167 -18.66 21.66 -18.34
C GLU A 167 -17.12 21.55 -18.23
N GLY A 168 -16.62 20.58 -17.46
CA GLY A 168 -15.19 20.30 -17.30
C GLY A 168 -14.48 21.20 -16.29
N ARG A 169 -15.20 21.91 -15.42
CA ARG A 169 -14.65 22.67 -14.28
C ARG A 169 -14.40 21.74 -13.10
N VAL A 170 -13.30 21.95 -12.38
CA VAL A 170 -13.00 21.21 -11.15
C VAL A 170 -13.95 21.68 -10.05
N LEU A 171 -14.75 20.76 -9.51
CA LEU A 171 -15.64 20.99 -8.37
C LEU A 171 -14.94 20.78 -7.03
N SER A 172 -14.07 19.76 -6.97
CA SER A 172 -13.30 19.45 -5.76
C SER A 172 -12.03 18.68 -6.11
N THR A 173 -10.97 18.94 -5.35
CA THR A 173 -9.73 18.17 -5.37
C THR A 173 -9.52 17.56 -3.98
N THR A 174 -9.08 16.30 -3.86
CA THR A 174 -8.84 15.66 -2.55
C THR A 174 -7.67 14.69 -2.63
N TYR A 175 -6.79 14.72 -1.63
CA TYR A 175 -5.77 13.69 -1.43
C TYR A 175 -6.38 12.52 -0.65
N LEU A 176 -6.60 11.38 -1.30
CA LEU A 176 -7.21 10.21 -0.71
C LEU A 176 -6.16 9.19 -0.31
N LEU A 177 -6.16 8.79 0.95
CA LEU A 177 -5.41 7.64 1.45
C LEU A 177 -6.06 6.31 1.01
N PRO A 178 -5.31 5.19 1.03
CA PRO A 178 -5.87 3.85 0.87
C PRO A 178 -7.10 3.63 1.77
N GLY A 179 -8.21 3.19 1.17
CA GLY A 179 -9.46 2.92 1.89
C GLY A 179 -10.26 4.16 2.33
N ALA A 180 -9.73 5.38 2.18
CA ALA A 180 -10.50 6.60 2.47
C ALA A 180 -11.78 6.66 1.61
N PRO A 181 -12.91 7.18 2.12
CA PRO A 181 -14.13 7.32 1.31
C PRO A 181 -13.89 8.30 0.15
N MET A 182 -14.59 8.09 -0.96
CA MET A 182 -14.62 9.08 -2.04
C MET A 182 -15.28 10.39 -1.54
N PRO A 183 -14.86 11.57 -2.04
CA PRO A 183 -15.59 12.80 -1.79
C PRO A 183 -17.03 12.69 -2.35
N ASP A 184 -17.95 13.52 -1.88
CA ASP A 184 -19.31 13.56 -2.43
C ASP A 184 -19.28 14.11 -3.87
N TYR A 185 -19.92 13.39 -4.80
CA TYR A 185 -20.09 13.84 -6.19
C TYR A 185 -21.45 13.43 -6.75
N ALA A 186 -21.92 14.17 -7.76
CA ALA A 186 -23.17 13.87 -8.44
C ALA A 186 -23.01 12.57 -9.24
N LEU A 187 -23.90 11.60 -9.00
CA LEU A 187 -23.95 10.33 -9.72
C LEU A 187 -24.85 10.43 -10.95
N VAL A 188 -24.59 9.60 -11.96
CA VAL A 188 -25.55 9.39 -13.07
C VAL A 188 -26.80 8.70 -12.52
N GLU A 189 -27.93 9.40 -12.52
CA GLU A 189 -29.21 8.85 -12.06
C GLU A 189 -29.61 7.61 -12.90
N GLY A 190 -30.05 6.54 -12.23
CA GLY A 190 -30.57 5.34 -12.91
C GLY A 190 -29.54 4.25 -13.22
N ARG A 191 -28.26 4.43 -12.85
CA ARG A 191 -27.22 3.37 -12.91
C ARG A 191 -26.70 2.94 -11.53
N LEU A 192 -27.56 3.00 -10.51
CA LEU A 192 -27.37 2.10 -9.37
C LEU A 192 -27.68 0.69 -9.88
N SER A 193 -26.73 0.07 -10.58
CA SER A 193 -26.69 -1.38 -10.64
C SER A 193 -26.75 -1.81 -9.17
N PRO A 194 -27.80 -2.54 -8.73
CA PRO A 194 -27.83 -3.04 -7.36
C PRO A 194 -26.48 -3.70 -7.15
N PRO A 195 -25.78 -3.45 -6.02
CA PRO A 195 -24.45 -3.99 -5.81
C PRO A 195 -24.55 -5.46 -6.12
N THR A 196 -23.98 -5.88 -7.24
CA THR A 196 -23.77 -7.27 -7.53
C THR A 196 -22.66 -7.62 -6.57
N PHE A 197 -23.05 -7.87 -5.32
CA PHE A 197 -22.33 -8.75 -4.44
C PHE A 197 -22.20 -10.02 -5.26
N LYS A 198 -21.11 -10.13 -6.03
CA LYS A 198 -20.52 -11.41 -6.30
C LYS A 198 -20.23 -11.92 -4.90
N LEU A 199 -21.15 -12.72 -4.38
CA LEU A 199 -20.83 -13.65 -3.32
C LEU A 199 -19.71 -14.47 -3.94
N GLU A 200 -18.48 -14.06 -3.66
CA GLU A 200 -17.30 -14.83 -3.95
C GLU A 200 -17.46 -16.06 -3.07
N PHE A 201 -18.08 -17.08 -3.66
CA PHE A 201 -18.30 -18.35 -3.00
C PHE A 201 -16.91 -18.91 -2.77
N GLN A 202 -16.37 -18.69 -1.56
CA GLN A 202 -15.11 -19.26 -1.13
C GLN A 202 -15.15 -20.74 -1.45
N THR A 203 -14.39 -21.15 -2.47
CA THR A 203 -14.34 -22.53 -2.89
C THR A 203 -13.85 -23.33 -1.69
N PRO A 204 -14.61 -24.30 -1.15
CA PRO A 204 -14.22 -24.99 0.07
C PRO A 204 -12.84 -25.62 -0.15
N PRO A 205 -11.90 -25.50 0.82
CA PRO A 205 -10.53 -25.92 0.63
C PRO A 205 -10.50 -27.40 0.24
N ASN A 206 -9.71 -27.73 -0.78
CA ASN A 206 -9.61 -29.08 -1.31
C ASN A 206 -9.01 -30.01 -0.24
N ARG A 207 -9.89 -30.71 0.49
CA ARG A 207 -9.54 -31.59 1.61
C ARG A 207 -8.49 -32.63 1.24
N THR A 208 -8.46 -33.08 -0.01
CA THR A 208 -7.47 -34.05 -0.49
C THR A 208 -6.05 -33.47 -0.49
N LEU A 209 -5.89 -32.20 -0.88
CA LEU A 209 -4.58 -31.51 -0.86
C LEU A 209 -4.12 -31.19 0.57
N LEU A 210 -5.05 -30.84 1.47
CA LEU A 210 -4.73 -30.64 2.88
C LEU A 210 -4.28 -31.93 3.57
N LEU A 211 -4.97 -33.05 3.30
CA LEU A 211 -4.59 -34.35 3.86
C LEU A 211 -3.25 -34.84 3.29
N SER A 212 -2.95 -34.60 2.01
CA SER A 212 -1.66 -34.99 1.43
C SER A 212 -0.51 -34.15 1.97
N ALA A 213 -0.69 -32.83 2.12
CA ALA A 213 0.30 -31.95 2.75
C ALA A 213 0.58 -32.35 4.21
N GLY A 214 -0.47 -32.65 4.99
CA GLY A 214 -0.34 -33.14 6.35
C GLY A 214 0.41 -34.48 6.44
N GLY A 215 0.09 -35.43 5.55
CA GLY A 215 0.78 -36.72 5.47
C GLY A 215 2.27 -36.59 5.14
N ALA A 216 2.61 -35.72 4.18
CA ALA A 216 4.00 -35.47 3.79
C ALA A 216 4.82 -34.83 4.93
N ALA A 217 4.24 -33.90 5.68
CA ALA A 217 4.90 -33.28 6.84
C ALA A 217 5.22 -34.29 7.95
N VAL A 218 4.29 -35.20 8.26
CA VAL A 218 4.52 -36.27 9.24
C VAL A 218 5.63 -37.21 8.78
N ALA A 219 5.65 -37.60 7.50
CA ALA A 219 6.70 -38.45 6.94
C ALA A 219 8.09 -37.78 7.00
N ALA A 220 8.19 -36.49 6.68
CA ALA A 220 9.43 -35.73 6.79
C ALA A 220 9.94 -35.67 8.25
N GLY A 221 9.04 -35.39 9.20
CA GLY A 221 9.38 -35.40 10.63
C GLY A 221 9.88 -36.76 11.12
N GLY A 222 9.26 -37.86 10.67
CA GLY A 222 9.70 -39.22 10.99
C GLY A 222 11.09 -39.55 10.45
N LEU A 223 11.38 -39.19 9.19
CA LEU A 223 12.70 -39.39 8.58
C LEU A 223 13.79 -38.58 9.29
N TYR A 224 13.49 -37.33 9.68
CA TYR A 224 14.41 -36.50 10.43
C TYR A 224 14.74 -37.08 11.81
N ALA A 225 13.73 -37.58 12.53
CA ALA A 225 13.93 -38.24 13.82
C ALA A 225 14.82 -39.49 13.69
N LEU A 226 14.62 -40.31 12.65
CA LEU A 226 15.49 -41.47 12.37
C LEU A 226 16.93 -41.06 12.04
N ALA A 227 17.11 -39.97 11.29
CA ALA A 227 18.44 -39.43 11.01
C ALA A 227 19.17 -39.01 12.29
N ALA A 228 18.47 -38.35 13.22
CA ALA A 228 19.03 -37.96 14.52
C ALA A 228 19.45 -39.16 15.38
N VAL A 229 18.63 -40.23 15.41
CA VAL A 229 18.98 -41.47 16.12
C VAL A 229 20.21 -42.14 15.49
N SER A 230 20.29 -42.16 14.16
CA SER A 230 21.45 -42.69 13.42
C SER A 230 22.73 -41.90 13.72
N ALA A 231 22.63 -40.57 13.78
CA ALA A 231 23.74 -39.69 14.11
C ALA A 231 24.26 -39.90 15.54
N ASN A 232 23.37 -40.07 16.53
CA ASN A 232 23.79 -40.36 17.90
C ASN A 232 24.57 -41.68 18.00
N ARG A 233 24.12 -42.73 17.31
CA ARG A 233 24.85 -44.01 17.27
C ARG A 233 26.24 -43.89 16.65
N TYR A 234 26.41 -43.01 15.66
CA TYR A 234 27.72 -42.75 15.07
C TYR A 234 28.71 -42.15 16.10
N HIS A 235 28.23 -41.33 17.03
CA HIS A 235 29.06 -40.72 18.07
C HIS A 235 29.39 -41.65 19.25
N GLU A 236 28.65 -42.75 19.43
CA GLU A 236 28.85 -43.72 20.51
C GLU A 236 29.87 -44.82 20.16
N VAL A 237 30.28 -44.94 18.89
CA VAL A 237 31.17 -46.01 18.43
C VAL A 237 32.64 -45.55 18.50
N ASP A 238 33.47 -46.28 19.27
CA ASP A 238 34.91 -46.03 19.37
C ASP A 238 35.68 -46.53 18.13
N PRO A 239 36.58 -45.74 17.53
CA PRO A 239 37.44 -46.19 16.44
C PRO A 239 38.42 -47.30 16.90
N PRO A 240 38.78 -48.29 16.05
CA PRO A 240 38.48 -48.40 14.62
C PRO A 240 37.40 -49.46 14.34
N ASP A 241 36.12 -49.12 14.48
CA ASP A 241 35.03 -49.99 14.05
C ASP A 241 34.81 -49.88 12.53
N SER A 242 34.76 -51.03 11.84
CA SER A 242 34.46 -51.11 10.40
C SER A 242 33.03 -50.66 10.05
N ASN A 243 32.15 -50.46 11.03
CA ASN A 243 30.76 -50.05 10.80
C ASN A 243 30.55 -48.53 10.62
N LEU A 244 31.59 -47.70 10.79
CA LEU A 244 31.48 -46.25 10.68
C LEU A 244 31.00 -45.79 9.30
N ASP A 245 31.44 -46.46 8.23
CA ASP A 245 31.03 -46.12 6.86
C ASP A 245 29.56 -46.42 6.59
N ALA A 246 29.03 -47.52 7.16
CA ALA A 246 27.63 -47.89 7.02
C ALA A 246 26.70 -46.91 7.78
N LEU A 247 27.10 -46.48 8.98
CA LEU A 247 26.36 -45.48 9.77
C LEU A 247 26.37 -44.10 9.09
N ARG A 248 27.51 -43.73 8.47
CA ARG A 248 27.64 -42.50 7.68
C ARG A 248 26.75 -42.52 6.44
N ALA A 249 26.76 -43.62 5.68
CA ALA A 249 25.91 -43.80 4.50
C ALA A 249 24.41 -43.73 4.87
N THR A 250 24.02 -44.37 5.97
CA THR A 250 22.63 -44.36 6.46
C THR A 250 22.16 -42.95 6.85
N THR A 251 22.97 -42.22 7.64
CA THR A 251 22.66 -40.85 8.08
C THR A 251 22.54 -39.88 6.90
N ASN A 252 23.48 -39.96 5.95
CA ASN A 252 23.44 -39.13 4.74
C ASN A 252 22.22 -39.45 3.86
N GLY A 253 21.89 -40.73 3.68
CA GLY A 253 20.71 -41.16 2.93
C GLY A 253 19.40 -40.63 3.53
N LEU A 254 19.24 -40.73 4.85
CA LEU A 254 18.05 -40.21 5.55
C LEU A 254 17.95 -38.68 5.46
N THR A 255 19.07 -37.97 5.50
CA THR A 255 19.10 -36.51 5.38
C THR A 255 18.67 -36.05 3.99
N VAL A 256 19.18 -36.67 2.93
CA VAL A 256 18.78 -36.38 1.54
C VAL A 256 17.31 -36.71 1.32
N ALA A 257 16.82 -37.83 1.85
CA ALA A 257 15.41 -38.19 1.78
C ALA A 257 14.50 -37.16 2.49
N THR A 258 14.93 -36.63 3.63
CA THR A 258 14.19 -35.59 4.37
C THR A 258 14.02 -34.33 3.54
N TRP A 259 15.08 -33.89 2.83
CA TRP A 259 15.00 -32.74 1.93
C TRP A 259 14.02 -32.95 0.79
N GLY A 260 14.05 -34.13 0.14
CA GLY A 260 13.12 -34.44 -0.96
C GLY A 260 11.65 -34.40 -0.53
N VAL A 261 11.34 -35.02 0.63
CA VAL A 261 9.96 -35.04 1.16
C VAL A 261 9.54 -33.66 1.69
N GLY A 262 10.45 -32.92 2.32
CA GLY A 262 10.19 -31.57 2.84
C GLY A 262 9.84 -30.56 1.74
N VAL A 263 10.55 -30.58 0.61
CA VAL A 263 10.25 -29.72 -0.55
C VAL A 263 8.88 -30.06 -1.13
N ALA A 264 8.55 -31.35 -1.26
CA ALA A 264 7.23 -31.78 -1.74
C ALA A 264 6.09 -31.35 -0.80
N ALA A 265 6.31 -31.41 0.53
CA ALA A 265 5.32 -30.94 1.50
C ALA A 265 5.07 -29.42 1.38
N ALA A 266 6.14 -28.62 1.22
CA ALA A 266 6.05 -27.18 1.08
C ALA A 266 5.33 -26.77 -0.23
N THR A 267 5.66 -27.40 -1.35
CA THR A 267 5.01 -27.10 -2.65
C THR A 267 3.53 -27.47 -2.64
N LEU A 268 3.15 -28.60 -2.05
CA LEU A 268 1.75 -28.99 -1.88
C LEU A 268 0.99 -28.03 -0.95
N GLY A 269 1.61 -27.59 0.15
CA GLY A 269 1.01 -26.62 1.07
C GLY A 269 0.73 -25.26 0.42
N VAL A 270 1.71 -24.75 -0.34
CA VAL A 270 1.55 -23.50 -1.11
C VAL A 270 0.46 -23.65 -2.18
N GLY A 271 0.45 -24.75 -2.93
CA GLY A 271 -0.59 -25.03 -3.93
C GLY A 271 -2.00 -25.11 -3.33
N ALA A 272 -2.16 -25.75 -2.16
CA ALA A 272 -3.44 -25.84 -1.47
C ALA A 272 -3.96 -24.46 -1.02
N PHE A 273 -3.07 -23.55 -0.63
CA PHE A 273 -3.43 -22.19 -0.25
C PHE A 273 -3.88 -21.37 -1.46
N PHE A 274 -3.13 -21.39 -2.55
CA PHE A 274 -3.49 -20.63 -3.75
C PHE A 274 -4.76 -21.16 -4.42
N VAL A 275 -4.98 -22.48 -4.50
CA VAL A 275 -6.22 -23.03 -5.09
C VAL A 275 -7.47 -22.72 -4.25
N GLY A 276 -7.32 -22.44 -2.95
CA GLY A 276 -8.44 -22.07 -2.07
C GLY A 276 -8.81 -20.58 -2.09
N GLN A 277 -8.02 -19.74 -2.75
CA GLN A 277 -8.23 -18.28 -2.80
C GLN A 277 -8.79 -17.78 -4.14
N TRP A 278 -9.14 -18.67 -5.08
CA TRP A 278 -9.86 -18.35 -6.31
C TRP A 278 -11.27 -18.93 -6.33
#